data_AF-A0AAE0J351-F1
#
_entry.id   AF-A0AAE0J351-F1
#
_cell.length_a   1.000
_cell.length_b   1.000
_cell.length_c   1.000
_cell.angle_alpha   90.00
_cell.angle_beta   90.00
_cell.angle_gamma   90.00
#
_symmetry.space_group_name_H-M   'P 1'
#
loop_
_entity.id
_entity.type
_entity.pdbx_description
1 polymer ?
#
loop_
_entity_poly.entity_id
_entity_poly.type
_entity_poly.pdbx_seq_one_letter_code
_entity_poly.pdbx_strand_id
1 'polypeptide(L)'
;MSDKGYSYKSHGTNSQGNHYCARDYGNGSNAYHYSNTDGSYYYSNPNGSTYYNNGNGGAVYTPPSGGSSSSSGSSGSGSGASSGSGNSK
;
A
#
# COMPACT_ATOMS: atom_id res chain seq x y z
N MET A 1 -1.05 7.94 -23.83
CA MET A 1 -1.66 8.10 -22.50
C MET A 1 -0.56 8.00 -21.45
N SER A 2 0.09 9.10 -21.09
CA SER A 2 1.24 9.03 -20.17
C SER A 2 1.35 10.27 -19.27
N ASP A 3 0.23 10.75 -18.77
CA ASP A 3 0.15 11.85 -17.80
C ASP A 3 0.11 11.32 -16.37
N LYS A 4 0.69 10.15 -16.14
CA LYS A 4 0.98 9.71 -14.78
C LYS A 4 2.23 10.49 -14.41
N GLY A 5 2.08 11.52 -13.57
CA GLY A 5 3.17 12.37 -13.05
C GLY A 5 4.18 11.63 -12.18
N TYR A 6 4.44 10.35 -12.49
CA TYR A 6 5.46 9.50 -11.92
C TYR A 6 6.01 8.54 -12.98
N SER A 7 7.31 8.30 -12.90
CA SER A 7 8.02 7.26 -13.64
C SER A 7 8.13 6.01 -12.77
N TYR A 8 7.96 4.84 -13.36
CA TYR A 8 8.29 3.58 -12.69
C TYR A 8 9.81 3.41 -12.70
N LYS A 9 10.47 3.45 -11.53
CA LYS A 9 11.93 3.19 -11.47
C LYS A 9 12.24 1.70 -11.56
N SER A 10 11.49 0.90 -10.82
CA SER A 10 11.74 -0.53 -10.71
C SER A 10 10.47 -1.21 -10.25
N HIS A 11 10.13 -2.32 -10.88
CA HIS A 11 9.09 -3.19 -10.39
C HIS A 11 9.49 -4.64 -10.65
N GLY A 12 8.90 -5.54 -9.90
CA GLY A 12 9.17 -6.96 -10.07
C GLY A 12 8.29 -7.80 -9.17
N THR A 13 8.37 -9.09 -9.41
CA THR A 13 7.73 -10.11 -8.59
C THR A 13 8.81 -11.11 -8.21
N ASN A 14 8.97 -11.37 -6.91
CA ASN A 14 9.93 -12.38 -6.46
C ASN A 14 9.37 -13.80 -6.68
N SER A 15 10.19 -14.84 -6.50
CA SER A 15 9.77 -16.23 -6.68
C SER A 15 8.65 -16.69 -5.73
N GLN A 16 8.37 -15.93 -4.66
CA GLN A 16 7.27 -16.19 -3.73
C GLN A 16 5.96 -15.54 -4.19
N GLY A 17 5.98 -14.75 -5.27
CA GLY A 17 4.80 -14.03 -5.77
C GLY A 17 4.62 -12.63 -5.17
N ASN A 18 5.56 -12.16 -4.34
CA ASN A 18 5.47 -10.81 -3.76
C ASN A 18 5.84 -9.78 -4.82
N HIS A 19 4.99 -8.79 -4.99
CA HIS A 19 5.14 -7.73 -5.99
C HIS A 19 5.67 -6.46 -5.34
N TYR A 20 6.71 -5.88 -5.93
CA TYR A 20 7.26 -4.60 -5.52
C TYR A 20 7.26 -3.61 -6.67
N CYS A 21 6.99 -2.35 -6.35
CA CYS A 21 6.89 -1.27 -7.33
C CYS A 21 7.40 0.04 -6.72
N ALA A 22 8.55 0.48 -7.22
CA ALA A 22 9.14 1.79 -6.98
C ALA A 22 8.70 2.78 -8.05
N ARG A 23 8.12 3.90 -7.62
CA ARG A 23 7.62 5.00 -8.44
C ARG A 23 8.34 6.28 -8.03
N ASP A 24 8.71 7.09 -9.01
CA ASP A 24 9.38 8.39 -8.82
C ASP A 24 8.54 9.49 -9.44
N TYR A 25 8.06 10.42 -8.63
CA TYR A 25 7.19 11.52 -9.05
C TYR A 25 7.94 12.72 -9.66
N GLY A 26 9.21 12.54 -10.05
CA GLY A 26 10.03 13.55 -10.72
C GLY A 26 10.80 14.50 -9.80
N ASN A 27 10.59 14.41 -8.48
CA ASN A 27 11.11 15.37 -7.50
C ASN A 27 11.99 14.73 -6.40
N GLY A 28 12.56 13.55 -6.66
CA GLY A 28 13.24 12.73 -5.62
C GLY A 28 12.29 12.04 -4.64
N SER A 29 10.99 12.28 -4.83
CA SER A 29 9.87 11.65 -4.15
C SER A 29 9.74 10.19 -4.57
N ASN A 30 10.41 9.30 -3.84
CA ASN A 30 10.35 7.86 -4.06
C ASN A 30 9.14 7.27 -3.30
N ALA A 31 8.09 6.91 -4.03
CA ALA A 31 7.01 6.10 -3.47
C ALA A 31 7.33 4.62 -3.72
N TYR A 32 7.23 3.81 -2.69
CA TYR A 32 7.46 2.37 -2.79
C TYR A 32 6.23 1.60 -2.35
N HIS A 33 5.79 0.65 -3.16
CA HIS A 33 4.70 -0.25 -2.83
C HIS A 33 5.20 -1.68 -2.85
N TYR A 34 4.87 -2.43 -1.81
CA TYR A 34 5.22 -3.83 -1.65
C TYR A 34 3.97 -4.60 -1.24
N SER A 35 3.62 -5.65 -1.98
CA SER A 35 2.48 -6.50 -1.68
C SER A 35 2.95 -7.94 -1.57
N ASN A 36 2.60 -8.58 -0.48
CA ASN A 36 2.86 -9.99 -0.25
C ASN A 36 1.67 -10.84 -0.64
N THR A 37 1.94 -12.11 -0.94
CA THR A 37 0.89 -13.11 -1.21
C THR A 37 -0.02 -13.35 -0.02
N ASP A 38 0.47 -13.18 1.20
CA ASP A 38 -0.29 -13.31 2.45
C ASP A 38 -1.27 -12.14 2.68
N GLY A 39 -1.41 -11.21 1.73
CA GLY A 39 -2.29 -10.05 1.82
C GLY A 39 -1.71 -8.88 2.63
N SER A 40 -0.57 -9.08 3.28
CA SER A 40 0.19 -7.97 3.89
C SER A 40 0.77 -7.06 2.80
N TYR A 41 0.80 -5.76 3.06
CA TYR A 41 1.36 -4.80 2.13
C TYR A 41 2.01 -3.62 2.85
N TYR A 42 2.93 -2.96 2.16
CA TYR A 42 3.69 -1.84 2.66
C TYR A 42 3.72 -0.72 1.63
N TYR A 43 3.44 0.49 2.10
CA TYR A 43 3.59 1.74 1.37
C TYR A 43 4.66 2.59 2.03
N SER A 44 5.63 3.04 1.26
CA SER A 44 6.50 4.15 1.61
C SER A 44 6.11 5.33 0.74
N ASN A 45 5.72 6.42 1.39
CA ASN A 45 5.31 7.62 0.71
C ASN A 45 6.50 8.57 0.62
N PRO A 46 6.53 9.44 -0.42
CA PRO A 46 7.67 10.33 -0.65
C PRO A 46 7.87 11.39 0.42
N ASN A 47 6.82 11.73 1.19
CA ASN A 47 6.92 12.57 2.37
C ASN A 47 7.70 11.90 3.52
N GLY A 48 8.08 10.63 3.39
CA GLY A 48 8.75 9.81 4.39
C GLY A 48 7.81 9.09 5.35
N SER A 49 6.48 9.28 5.24
CA SER A 49 5.53 8.45 5.98
C SER A 49 5.49 7.05 5.39
N THR A 50 5.22 6.05 6.22
CA THR A 50 5.06 4.67 5.78
C THR A 50 3.78 4.08 6.37
N TYR A 51 3.21 3.12 5.66
CA TYR A 51 2.01 2.41 6.07
C TYR A 51 2.24 0.93 5.86
N TYR A 52 2.10 0.14 6.92
CA TYR A 52 2.29 -1.30 6.90
C TYR A 52 0.99 -1.98 7.32
N ASN A 53 0.46 -2.88 6.49
CA ASN A 53 -0.65 -3.76 6.84
C ASN A 53 -0.13 -5.19 6.93
N ASN A 54 -0.47 -5.87 8.02
CA ASN A 54 -0.07 -7.25 8.27
C ASN A 54 -0.96 -8.30 7.57
N GLY A 55 -1.97 -7.89 6.80
CA GLY A 55 -2.91 -8.78 6.10
C GLY A 55 -3.97 -9.43 7.00
N ASN A 56 -3.85 -9.27 8.32
CA ASN A 56 -4.70 -9.87 9.34
C ASN A 56 -5.63 -8.84 10.02
N GLY A 57 -5.84 -7.69 9.38
CA GLY A 57 -6.65 -6.58 9.91
C GLY A 57 -5.90 -5.61 10.82
N GLY A 58 -4.58 -5.78 11.00
CA GLY A 58 -3.72 -4.84 11.72
C GLY A 58 -2.92 -3.97 10.75
N ALA A 59 -3.01 -2.65 10.91
CA ALA A 59 -2.19 -1.73 10.16
C ALA A 59 -1.48 -0.70 11.06
N VAL A 60 -0.26 -0.35 10.68
CA VAL A 60 0.60 0.60 11.36
C VAL A 60 0.91 1.74 10.41
N TYR A 61 0.52 2.95 10.79
CA TYR A 61 0.93 4.16 10.12
C TYR A 61 2.10 4.79 10.88
N THR A 62 3.21 5.00 10.18
CA THR A 62 4.40 5.66 10.70
C THR A 62 4.60 6.98 9.96
N PRO A 63 4.43 8.13 10.62
CA PRO A 63 4.71 9.43 10.02
C PRO A 63 6.23 9.60 9.76
N PRO A 64 6.62 10.57 8.90
CA PRO A 64 8.04 10.86 8.69
C PRO A 64 8.65 11.43 9.97
N SER A 65 9.94 11.14 10.23
CA SER A 65 10.67 11.59 11.42
C SER A 65 10.35 13.06 11.75
N GLY A 66 9.59 13.26 12.83
CA GLY A 66 9.00 14.55 13.19
C GLY A 66 7.61 14.45 13.83
N GLY A 67 6.90 13.33 13.65
CA GLY A 67 5.66 13.04 14.37
C GLY A 67 5.77 11.72 15.14
N SER A 68 5.52 11.72 16.44
CA SER A 68 5.24 10.48 17.16
C SER A 68 3.89 9.94 16.70
N SER A 69 3.83 8.74 16.10
CA SER A 69 2.55 8.08 15.87
C SER A 69 2.05 7.54 17.20
N SER A 70 1.22 8.33 17.87
CA SER A 70 0.34 7.79 18.91
C SER A 70 -0.63 6.84 18.23
N SER A 71 -0.46 5.56 18.52
CA SER A 71 -1.44 4.52 18.26
C SER A 71 -2.78 4.91 18.88
N SER A 72 -3.70 5.43 18.07
CA SER A 72 -5.12 5.41 18.39
C SER A 72 -5.80 4.51 17.37
N GLY A 73 -5.81 3.22 17.69
CA GLY A 73 -6.80 2.32 17.14
C GLY A 73 -8.20 2.82 17.50
N SER A 74 -9.01 3.10 16.49
CA SER A 74 -10.46 3.17 16.62
C SER A 74 -11.07 3.20 15.23
N SER A 75 -11.52 2.06 14.75
CA SER A 75 -12.94 1.70 14.85
C SER A 75 -13.19 0.54 13.91
N GLY A 76 -13.45 -0.63 14.50
CA GLY A 76 -14.12 -1.69 13.78
C GLY A 76 -15.47 -1.18 13.29
N SER A 77 -15.76 -1.39 12.02
CA SER A 77 -17.12 -1.43 11.51
C SER A 77 -17.14 -2.50 10.45
N GLY A 78 -17.28 -3.74 10.92
CA GLY A 78 -17.69 -4.83 10.07
C GLY A 78 -19.09 -4.53 9.54
N SER A 79 -19.22 -4.52 8.23
CA SER A 79 -20.48 -4.73 7.53
C SER A 79 -20.16 -5.51 6.27
N GLY A 80 -20.16 -6.83 6.40
CA GLY A 80 -20.26 -7.70 5.25
C GLY A 80 -21.56 -7.40 4.50
N ALA A 81 -21.45 -7.19 3.20
CA ALA A 81 -22.55 -7.38 2.27
C ALA A 81 -21.94 -7.89 0.97
N SER A 82 -21.87 -9.22 0.90
CA SER A 82 -21.81 -9.97 -0.36
C SER A 82 -22.91 -9.46 -1.29
N SER A 83 -22.55 -8.91 -2.45
CA SER A 83 -23.47 -8.80 -3.57
C SER A 83 -22.68 -8.68 -4.87
N GLY A 84 -22.80 -9.72 -5.69
CA GLY A 84 -22.20 -9.78 -7.01
C GLY A 84 -22.38 -11.14 -7.66
N SER A 85 -23.54 -11.76 -7.47
CA SER A 85 -23.95 -12.95 -8.20
C SER A 85 -23.89 -12.65 -9.69
N GLY A 86 -23.11 -13.44 -10.42
CA GLY A 86 -23.07 -13.38 -11.87
C GLY A 86 -24.42 -13.71 -12.49
N ASN A 87 -24.62 -13.23 -13.71
CA ASN A 87 -25.38 -13.99 -14.69
C ASN A 87 -24.78 -13.77 -16.08
N SER A 88 -24.24 -14.85 -16.60
CA SER A 88 -23.80 -15.10 -17.96
C SER A 88 -24.92 -14.86 -18.98
N LYS A 89 -24.52 -14.35 -20.15
CA LYS A 89 -25.28 -14.48 -21.40
C LYS A 89 -25.15 -15.91 -21.93
#